data_AF-A0A819IXZ2-F1
#
_entry.id   AF-A0A819IXZ2-F1
#
_cell.length_a   1.000
_cell.length_b   1.000
_cell.length_c   1.000
_cell.angle_alpha   90.00
_cell.angle_beta   90.00
_cell.angle_gamma   90.00
#
_symmetry.space_group_name_H-M   'P 1'
#
loop_
_entity.id
_entity.type
_entity.pdbx_description
1 polymer ?
#
loop_
_entity_poly.entity_id
_entity_poly.type
_entity_poly.pdbx_seq_one_letter_code
_entity_poly.pdbx_strand_id
1 'polypeptide(L)'
;MRNLNSKRYPPLQHRSYSLIDIIGNECFSEHALSGLGKLELNSQLANPSNILWILDGLDERTIPDHLHPIEEELLAKPHLLLTSRPHEIYNFQYDICAHVNSFTNQDIHNYINKYFSIMFRTTANQCWSFIHKSEQLLETARIPACLEIICSLWGN
;
A
#
# COMPACT_ATOMS: atom_id res chain seq x y z
N MET A 1 -4.90 3.21 5.05
CA MET A 1 -5.38 4.39 5.80
C MET A 1 -5.27 4.23 7.31
N ARG A 2 -4.86 3.05 7.81
CA ARG A 2 -4.63 2.73 9.23
C ARG A 2 -3.83 3.75 10.04
N ASN A 3 -2.94 4.50 9.41
CA ASN A 3 -2.08 5.47 10.10
C ASN A 3 -2.81 6.75 10.52
N LEU A 4 -3.97 7.07 9.92
CA LEU A 4 -4.79 8.22 10.28
C LEU A 4 -5.65 7.88 11.51
N ASN A 5 -5.03 7.81 12.69
CA ASN A 5 -5.67 7.40 13.94
C ASN A 5 -5.28 8.29 15.14
N SER A 6 -6.04 8.22 16.22
CA SER A 6 -5.85 9.06 17.42
C SER A 6 -4.51 8.85 18.13
N LYS A 7 -3.83 7.71 17.93
CA LYS A 7 -2.52 7.47 18.52
C LYS A 7 -1.44 8.30 17.83
N ARG A 8 -1.50 8.43 16.50
CA ARG A 8 -0.55 9.23 15.71
C ARG A 8 -0.97 10.70 15.61
N TYR A 9 -2.27 10.96 15.60
CA TYR A 9 -2.86 12.28 15.45
C TYR A 9 -3.89 12.52 16.56
N PRO A 10 -3.46 12.77 17.81
CA PRO A 10 -4.38 13.02 18.92
C PRO A 10 -5.17 14.33 18.73
N PRO A 11 -6.40 14.43 19.27
CA PRO A 11 -7.16 15.68 19.22
C PRO A 11 -6.36 16.87 19.76
N LEU A 12 -6.41 17.99 19.04
CA LEU A 12 -5.72 19.23 19.41
C LEU A 12 -6.75 20.21 20.01
N GLN A 13 -6.41 20.90 21.09
CA GLN A 13 -7.36 21.71 21.86
C GLN A 13 -7.89 22.95 21.11
N HIS A 14 -7.08 23.53 20.21
CA HIS A 14 -7.38 24.84 19.58
C HIS A 14 -7.12 24.88 18.08
N ARG A 15 -6.92 23.72 17.43
CA ARG A 15 -6.72 23.64 15.99
C ARG A 15 -7.10 22.26 15.47
N SER A 16 -7.24 22.12 14.17
CA SER A 16 -7.33 20.83 13.49
C SER A 16 -6.00 20.52 12.79
N TYR A 17 -5.76 19.24 12.49
CA TYR A 17 -4.69 18.88 11.57
C TYR A 17 -5.01 19.40 10.17
N SER A 18 -3.98 19.87 9.47
CA SER A 18 -4.05 20.16 8.04
C SER A 18 -3.47 19.00 7.23
N LEU A 19 -3.80 18.93 5.93
CA LEU A 19 -3.20 17.96 5.03
C LEU A 19 -1.65 18.05 5.00
N ILE A 20 -1.09 19.25 5.12
CA ILE A 20 0.35 19.48 5.23
C ILE A 20 0.93 18.82 6.48
N ASP A 21 0.21 18.85 7.61
CA ASP A 21 0.65 18.17 8.83
C ASP A 21 0.65 16.65 8.65
N ILE A 22 -0.33 16.11 7.92
CA ILE A 22 -0.39 14.67 7.62
C ILE A 22 0.77 14.27 6.70
N ILE A 23 0.94 14.94 5.57
CA ILE A 23 2.01 14.67 4.60
C ILE A 23 3.38 14.84 5.25
N GLY A 24 3.56 15.90 6.05
CA GLY A 24 4.78 16.11 6.82
C GLY A 24 5.12 14.92 7.72
N ASN A 25 4.13 14.40 8.44
CA ASN A 25 4.32 13.29 9.36
C ASN A 25 4.46 11.92 8.67
N GLU A 26 3.79 11.67 7.54
CA GLU A 26 3.83 10.37 6.87
C GLU A 26 4.96 10.27 5.85
N CYS A 27 5.27 11.34 5.11
CA CYS A 27 6.25 11.33 4.03
C CYS A 27 7.62 11.86 4.45
N PHE A 28 7.69 12.66 5.53
CA PHE A 28 8.92 13.30 6.00
C PHE A 28 9.19 13.01 7.49
N SER A 29 8.73 11.85 7.98
CA SER A 29 8.79 11.45 9.40
C SER A 29 10.17 11.57 10.05
N GLU A 30 11.25 11.36 9.31
CA GLU A 30 12.63 11.49 9.81
C GLU A 30 13.16 12.94 9.82
N HIS A 31 12.52 13.84 9.07
CA HIS A 31 12.95 15.22 8.88
C HIS A 31 11.74 16.14 9.00
N ALA A 32 11.46 16.59 10.22
CA ALA A 32 10.37 17.53 10.48
C ALA A 32 10.45 18.70 9.48
N LEU A 33 9.38 18.87 8.70
CA LEU A 33 9.33 19.95 7.71
C LEU A 33 9.51 21.29 8.42
N SER A 34 10.56 22.01 8.03
CA SER A 34 10.76 23.39 8.45
C SER A 34 9.60 24.27 7.98
N GLY A 35 9.47 25.48 8.54
CA GLY A 35 8.44 26.43 8.07
C GLY A 35 8.52 26.70 6.56
N LEU A 36 9.73 26.82 6.01
CA LEU A 36 9.96 26.95 4.57
C LEU A 36 9.56 25.68 3.80
N GLY A 37 9.87 24.50 4.34
CA GLY A 37 9.45 23.22 3.75
C GLY A 37 7.93 23.08 3.68
N LYS A 38 7.21 23.53 4.72
CA LYS A 38 5.74 23.55 4.69
C LYS A 38 5.18 24.53 3.67
N LEU A 39 5.80 25.70 3.50
CA LEU A 39 5.39 26.69 2.49
C LEU A 39 5.61 26.16 1.07
N GLU A 40 6.76 25.54 0.82
CA GLU A 40 7.05 24.91 -0.47
C GLU A 40 6.11 23.75 -0.74
N LEU A 41 5.85 22.87 0.24
CA LEU A 41 4.86 21.82 0.07
C LEU A 41 3.48 22.41 -0.27
N ASN A 42 3.07 23.48 0.40
CA ASN A 42 1.80 24.15 0.10
C ASN A 42 1.76 24.73 -1.33
N SER A 43 2.86 25.30 -1.82
CA SER A 43 2.96 25.83 -3.18
C SER A 43 2.85 24.71 -4.22
N GLN A 44 3.45 23.55 -3.96
CA GLN A 44 3.33 22.36 -4.81
C GLN A 44 1.89 21.81 -4.80
N LEU A 45 1.26 21.73 -3.62
CA LEU A 45 -0.13 21.30 -3.46
C LEU A 45 -1.15 22.21 -4.19
N ALA A 46 -0.78 23.46 -4.47
CA ALA A 46 -1.62 24.38 -5.25
C ALA A 46 -1.70 24.00 -6.74
N ASN A 47 -0.86 23.08 -7.23
CA ASN A 47 -0.86 22.58 -8.61
C ASN A 47 -1.29 21.10 -8.65
N PRO A 48 -2.59 20.81 -8.49
CA PRO A 48 -3.08 19.44 -8.27
C PRO A 48 -2.83 18.49 -9.44
N SER A 49 -2.68 19.00 -10.68
CA SER A 49 -2.41 18.19 -11.89
C SER A 49 -1.07 17.46 -11.87
N ASN A 50 -0.13 17.92 -11.04
CA ASN A 50 1.22 17.35 -10.97
C ASN A 50 1.36 16.33 -9.84
N ILE A 51 0.27 16.02 -9.13
CA ILE A 51 0.31 15.19 -7.94
C ILE A 51 -0.52 13.94 -8.17
N LEU A 52 0.12 12.79 -7.99
CA LEU A 52 -0.55 11.49 -7.88
C LEU A 52 -0.73 11.16 -6.40
N TRP A 53 -1.97 10.96 -5.97
CA TRP A 53 -2.28 10.55 -4.62
C TRP A 53 -2.44 9.04 -4.56
N ILE A 54 -1.76 8.40 -3.59
CA ILE A 54 -1.86 6.95 -3.38
C ILE A 54 -2.30 6.73 -1.94
N LEU A 55 -3.53 6.23 -1.76
CA LEU A 55 -4.02 5.83 -0.44
C LEU A 55 -4.10 4.30 -0.40
N ASP A 56 -3.21 3.72 0.40
CA ASP A 56 -3.10 2.28 0.56
C ASP A 56 -4.01 1.78 1.68
N GLY A 57 -4.82 0.75 1.43
CA GLY A 57 -5.66 0.08 2.42
C GLY A 57 -6.83 0.93 2.91
N LEU A 58 -7.80 1.18 2.04
CA LEU A 58 -9.06 1.87 2.35
C LEU A 58 -9.94 1.06 3.31
N ASP A 59 -9.89 -0.27 3.22
CA ASP A 59 -10.59 -1.20 4.13
C ASP A 59 -10.11 -1.11 5.59
N GLU A 60 -8.91 -0.57 5.81
CA GLU A 60 -8.34 -0.40 7.15
C GLU A 60 -8.78 0.91 7.83
N ARG A 61 -9.88 1.52 7.39
CA ARG A 61 -10.39 2.78 7.94
C ARG A 61 -11.02 2.55 9.31
N THR A 62 -10.35 3.05 10.33
CA THR A 62 -10.92 3.30 11.66
C THR A 62 -10.56 4.73 12.05
N ILE A 63 -11.05 5.68 11.24
CA ILE A 63 -10.67 7.08 11.33
C ILE A 63 -11.52 7.76 12.41
N PRO A 64 -10.89 8.42 13.41
CA PRO A 64 -11.60 9.18 14.43
C PRO A 64 -12.30 10.42 13.87
N ASP A 65 -13.38 10.85 14.53
CA ASP A 65 -14.21 11.98 14.10
C ASP A 65 -13.42 13.27 13.78
N HIS A 66 -12.42 13.61 14.59
CA HIS A 66 -11.62 14.82 14.40
C HIS A 66 -10.71 14.78 13.16
N LEU A 67 -10.56 13.61 12.52
CA LEU A 67 -9.78 13.41 11.30
C LEU A 67 -10.66 13.18 10.06
N HIS A 68 -11.99 13.06 10.20
CA HIS A 68 -12.88 12.94 9.03
C HIS A 68 -12.72 14.08 8.02
N PRO A 69 -12.56 15.37 8.42
CA PRO A 69 -12.34 16.43 7.43
C PRO A 69 -11.10 16.22 6.56
N ILE A 70 -10.04 15.63 7.13
CA ILE A 70 -8.81 15.29 6.40
C ILE A 70 -9.04 14.13 5.46
N GLU A 71 -9.78 13.10 5.91
CA GLU A 71 -10.16 11.97 5.08
C GLU A 71 -10.97 12.43 3.87
N GLU A 72 -11.99 13.27 4.08
CA GLU A 72 -12.80 13.86 3.01
C GLU A 72 -11.94 14.67 2.05
N GLU A 73 -11.01 15.48 2.56
CA GLU A 73 -10.09 16.25 1.72
C GLU A 73 -9.19 15.36 0.86
N LEU A 74 -8.67 14.25 1.42
CA LEU A 74 -7.85 13.28 0.71
C LEU A 74 -8.63 12.54 -0.38
N LEU A 75 -9.85 12.10 -0.06
CA LEU A 75 -10.72 11.39 -0.99
C LEU A 75 -11.23 12.28 -2.13
N ALA A 76 -11.25 13.60 -1.93
CA ALA A 76 -11.63 14.57 -2.94
C ALA A 76 -10.48 15.00 -3.88
N LYS A 77 -9.26 14.48 -3.69
CA LYS A 77 -8.12 14.86 -4.54
C LYS A 77 -8.23 14.31 -5.96
N PRO A 78 -7.82 15.07 -6.98
CA PRO A 78 -7.71 14.54 -8.34
C PRO A 78 -6.53 13.57 -8.45
N HIS A 79 -6.53 12.71 -9.48
CA HIS A 79 -5.48 11.72 -9.71
C HIS A 79 -5.22 10.85 -8.47
N LEU A 80 -6.29 10.27 -7.94
CA LEU A 80 -6.28 9.44 -6.74
C LEU A 80 -6.32 7.96 -7.09
N LEU A 81 -5.31 7.21 -6.62
CA LEU A 81 -5.27 5.75 -6.65
C LEU A 81 -5.55 5.23 -5.25
N LEU A 82 -6.60 4.42 -5.12
CA LEU A 82 -7.01 3.77 -3.89
C LEU A 82 -6.77 2.26 -3.99
N THR A 83 -6.22 1.65 -2.94
CA THR A 83 -6.21 0.19 -2.79
C THR A 83 -7.19 -0.22 -1.70
N SER A 84 -7.86 -1.35 -1.89
CA SER A 84 -8.82 -1.88 -0.92
C SER A 84 -9.01 -3.38 -1.12
N ARG A 85 -9.45 -4.08 -0.08
CA ARG A 85 -10.03 -5.42 -0.22
C ARG A 85 -11.34 -5.37 -1.01
N PRO A 86 -11.69 -6.45 -1.76
CA PRO A 86 -12.87 -6.44 -2.64
C PRO A 86 -14.19 -6.08 -1.97
N HIS A 87 -14.35 -6.34 -0.68
CA HIS A 87 -15.63 -6.19 0.03
C HIS A 87 -15.86 -4.80 0.64
N GLU A 88 -14.94 -3.86 0.50
CA GLU A 88 -15.02 -2.53 1.16
C GLU A 88 -15.22 -1.37 0.17
N ILE A 89 -15.41 -1.68 -1.11
CA ILE A 89 -15.42 -0.70 -2.22
C ILE A 89 -16.86 -0.22 -2.55
N TYR A 90 -17.90 -0.78 -1.94
CA TYR A 90 -19.30 -0.62 -2.38
C TYR A 90 -19.86 0.81 -2.35
N ASN A 91 -19.23 1.74 -1.63
CA ASN A 91 -19.75 3.10 -1.43
C ASN A 91 -18.94 4.20 -2.11
N PHE A 92 -17.99 3.86 -2.98
CA PHE A 92 -17.13 4.83 -3.67
C PHE A 92 -17.50 4.94 -5.15
N GLN A 93 -17.53 6.17 -5.66
CA GLN A 93 -17.55 6.43 -7.10
C GLN A 93 -16.12 6.52 -7.61
N TYR A 94 -15.82 5.80 -8.68
CA TYR A 94 -14.48 5.75 -9.28
C TYR A 94 -14.58 5.81 -10.79
N ASP A 95 -13.66 6.54 -11.42
CA ASP A 95 -13.57 6.64 -12.88
C ASP A 95 -13.09 5.32 -13.49
N ILE A 96 -12.19 4.62 -12.80
CA ILE A 96 -11.56 3.38 -13.23
C ILE A 96 -11.47 2.43 -12.04
N CYS A 97 -11.86 1.17 -12.24
CA CYS A 97 -11.62 0.09 -11.29
C CYS A 97 -10.72 -0.97 -11.94
N ALA A 98 -9.67 -1.36 -11.23
CA ALA A 98 -8.78 -2.43 -11.65
C ALA A 98 -8.68 -3.48 -10.53
N HIS A 99 -8.71 -4.74 -10.93
CA HIS A 99 -8.57 -5.86 -10.01
C HIS A 99 -7.17 -6.44 -10.13
N VAL A 100 -6.49 -6.62 -9.00
CA VAL A 100 -5.23 -7.36 -8.96
C VAL A 100 -5.56 -8.85 -9.06
N ASN A 101 -5.20 -9.44 -10.20
CA ASN A 101 -5.35 -10.87 -10.43
C ASN A 101 -4.23 -11.67 -9.75
N SER A 102 -4.48 -12.96 -9.53
CA SER A 102 -3.50 -13.88 -8.98
C SER A 102 -2.34 -14.13 -9.97
N PHE A 103 -1.19 -14.55 -9.44
CA PHE A 103 -0.03 -14.88 -10.26
C PHE A 103 -0.30 -16.02 -11.23
N THR A 104 0.21 -15.86 -12.46
CA THR A 104 0.28 -16.95 -13.42
C THR A 104 1.39 -17.93 -13.03
N ASN A 105 1.40 -19.12 -13.66
CA ASN A 105 2.49 -20.09 -13.44
C ASN A 105 3.85 -19.49 -13.81
N GLN A 106 3.89 -18.62 -14.82
CA GLN A 106 5.11 -17.93 -15.23
C GLN A 106 5.55 -16.92 -14.17
N ASP A 107 4.63 -16.19 -13.54
CA ASP A 107 4.94 -15.25 -12.47
C ASP A 107 5.51 -15.97 -11.25
N ILE A 108 4.92 -17.11 -10.87
CA ILE A 108 5.42 -17.96 -9.78
C ILE A 108 6.85 -18.43 -10.09
N HIS A 109 7.07 -18.99 -11.28
CA HIS A 109 8.40 -19.46 -11.69
C HIS A 109 9.42 -18.30 -11.71
N ASN A 110 9.04 -17.13 -12.22
CA ASN A 110 9.89 -15.95 -12.24
C ASN A 110 10.21 -15.46 -10.83
N TYR A 111 9.23 -15.45 -9.92
CA TYR A 111 9.41 -15.04 -8.54
C TYR A 111 10.39 -15.98 -7.82
N ILE A 112 10.20 -17.30 -7.91
CA ILE A 112 11.09 -18.30 -7.28
C ILE A 112 12.54 -18.11 -7.75
N ASN A 113 12.74 -17.96 -9.06
CA ASN A 113 14.08 -17.76 -9.61
C ASN A 113 14.73 -16.45 -9.14
N LYS A 114 13.95 -15.37 -8.98
CA LYS A 114 14.44 -14.10 -8.44
C LYS A 114 14.75 -14.22 -6.94
N TYR A 115 13.86 -14.83 -6.17
CA TYR A 115 14.02 -15.01 -4.72
C TYR A 115 15.30 -15.78 -4.39
N PHE A 116 15.55 -16.88 -5.09
CA PHE A 116 16.73 -17.72 -4.90
C PHE A 116 17.93 -17.32 -5.78
N SER A 117 17.93 -16.14 -6.39
CA SER A 117 18.98 -15.73 -7.33
C SER A 117 20.39 -15.68 -6.72
N ILE A 118 20.48 -15.43 -5.41
CA ILE A 118 21.73 -15.40 -4.64
C ILE A 118 22.09 -16.80 -4.10
N MET A 119 21.13 -17.72 -4.04
CA MET A 119 21.34 -19.12 -3.66
C MET A 119 21.69 -19.98 -4.90
N PHE A 120 22.07 -21.25 -4.70
CA PHE A 120 22.32 -22.15 -5.81
C PHE A 120 21.04 -22.34 -6.66
N ARG A 121 21.15 -22.24 -8.00
CA ARG A 121 20.04 -22.45 -8.95
C ARG A 121 19.29 -23.77 -8.73
N THR A 122 19.94 -24.77 -8.15
CA THR A 122 19.35 -26.06 -7.77
C THR A 122 18.18 -25.89 -6.81
N THR A 123 18.28 -24.96 -5.85
CA THR A 123 17.23 -24.69 -4.84
C THR A 123 15.98 -24.13 -5.50
N ALA A 124 16.12 -23.19 -6.43
CA ALA A 124 15.01 -22.62 -7.20
C ALA A 124 14.26 -23.71 -7.98
N ASN A 125 15.00 -24.56 -8.70
CA ASN A 125 14.42 -25.64 -9.50
C ASN A 125 13.71 -26.68 -8.62
N GLN A 126 14.26 -27.00 -7.45
CA GLN A 126 13.66 -27.93 -6.50
C GLN A 126 12.37 -27.37 -5.89
N CYS A 127 12.37 -26.10 -5.47
CA CYS A 127 11.19 -25.41 -4.94
C CYS A 127 10.07 -25.33 -5.99
N TRP A 128 10.40 -24.92 -7.22
CA TRP A 128 9.45 -24.93 -8.33
C TRP A 128 8.88 -26.33 -8.58
N SER A 129 9.74 -27.35 -8.65
CA SER A 129 9.32 -28.73 -8.88
C SER A 129 8.44 -29.25 -7.75
N PHE A 130 8.66 -28.81 -6.51
CA PHE A 130 7.84 -29.17 -5.37
C PHE A 130 6.44 -28.54 -5.46
N ILE A 131 6.36 -27.23 -5.69
CA ILE A 131 5.08 -26.51 -5.85
C ILE A 131 4.28 -27.09 -7.02
N HIS A 132 4.93 -27.34 -8.15
CA HIS A 132 4.27 -27.78 -9.38
C HIS A 132 3.71 -29.22 -9.30
N LYS A 133 4.15 -30.03 -8.35
CA LYS A 133 3.64 -31.41 -8.15
C LYS A 133 2.30 -31.47 -7.44
N SER A 134 1.83 -30.38 -6.83
CA SER A 134 0.54 -30.33 -6.14
C SER A 134 -0.26 -29.16 -6.67
N GLU A 135 -1.44 -29.45 -7.20
CA GLU A 135 -2.38 -28.43 -7.66
C GLU A 135 -2.79 -27.50 -6.51
N GLN A 136 -2.97 -28.03 -5.29
CA GLN A 136 -3.33 -27.21 -4.12
C GLN A 136 -2.22 -26.23 -3.75
N LEU A 137 -0.96 -26.68 -3.78
CA LEU A 137 0.19 -25.81 -3.52
C LEU A 137 0.37 -24.78 -4.64
N LEU A 138 0.13 -25.17 -5.88
CA LEU A 138 0.18 -24.26 -7.03
C LEU A 138 -0.87 -23.15 -6.91
N GLU A 139 -2.12 -23.50 -6.59
CA GLU A 139 -3.19 -22.52 -6.38
C GLU A 139 -2.91 -21.60 -5.19
N THR A 140 -2.35 -22.15 -4.10
CA THR A 140 -1.89 -21.34 -2.96
C THR A 140 -0.77 -20.38 -3.36
N ALA A 141 0.20 -20.84 -4.15
CA ALA A 141 1.32 -20.04 -4.64
C ALA A 141 0.92 -18.94 -5.63
N ARG A 142 -0.31 -18.94 -6.16
CA ARG A 142 -0.81 -17.83 -6.97
C ARG A 142 -1.03 -16.55 -6.15
N ILE A 143 -1.11 -16.66 -4.83
CA ILE A 143 -1.16 -15.52 -3.92
C ILE A 143 0.30 -15.14 -3.57
N PRO A 144 0.79 -13.94 -3.94
CA PRO A 144 2.20 -13.58 -3.78
C PRO A 144 2.72 -13.73 -2.34
N ALA A 145 1.92 -13.33 -1.34
CA ALA A 145 2.28 -13.47 0.07
C ALA A 145 2.45 -14.94 0.49
N CYS A 146 1.62 -15.85 -0.01
CA CYS A 146 1.76 -17.28 0.26
C CYS A 146 3.00 -17.85 -0.42
N LEU A 147 3.30 -17.43 -1.66
CA LEU A 147 4.51 -17.83 -2.35
C LEU A 147 5.77 -17.37 -1.61
N GLU A 148 5.79 -16.15 -1.09
CA GLU A 148 6.88 -15.63 -0.28
C GLU A 148 7.13 -16.50 0.96
N ILE A 149 6.06 -16.89 1.67
CA ILE A 149 6.16 -17.79 2.82
C ILE A 149 6.74 -19.15 2.42
N ILE A 150 6.24 -19.74 1.32
CA ILE A 150 6.75 -21.02 0.82
C ILE A 150 8.25 -20.92 0.51
N CYS A 151 8.67 -19.90 -0.23
CA CYS A 151 10.09 -19.67 -0.56
C CYS A 151 10.94 -19.45 0.70
N SER A 152 10.45 -18.68 1.66
CA SER A 152 11.17 -18.39 2.91
C SER A 152 11.34 -19.64 3.77
N LEU A 153 10.33 -20.51 3.82
CA LEU A 153 10.42 -21.80 4.54
C LEU A 153 11.31 -22.81 3.82
N TRP A 154 11.43 -22.72 2.49
CA TRP A 154 12.27 -23.61 1.70
C TRP A 154 13.76 -23.25 1.74
N GLY A 155 14.08 -21.95 1.88
CA GLY A 155 15.46 -21.44 1.92
C GLY A 155 16.17 -21.58 3.28
N ASN A 156 15.44 -21.93 4.34
CA ASN A 156 15.96 -22.26 5.67
C ASN A 156 16.22 -23.76 5.78
#